data_AF-A0A2T6ABZ0-F1
#
_entry.id   AF-A0A2T6ABZ0-F1
#
_cell.length_a   1.000
_cell.length_b   1.000
_cell.length_c   1.000
_cell.angle_alpha   90.00
_cell.angle_beta   90.00
_cell.angle_gamma   90.00
#
_symmetry.space_group_name_H-M   'P 1'
#
loop_
_entity.id
_entity.type
_entity.pdbx_description
1 polymer ?
#
loop_
_entity_poly.entity_id
_entity_poly.type
_entity_poly.pdbx_seq_one_letter_code
_entity_poly.pdbx_strand_id
1 'polypeptide(L)' 'MPHPSLTESQQKVVAKDYGMKDGKAVLSVRCSMLFYVLKRLGLQRDAEQEDPRTQHIVLTNKGHVEEARKRAGA' A
#
# COMPACT_ATOMS: atom_id res chain seq x y z
N MET A 1 1.73 4.52 1.99
CA MET A 1 2.60 5.70 1.82
C MET A 1 3.24 5.64 0.44
N PRO A 2 3.80 6.73 -0.11
CA PRO A 2 4.61 6.66 -1.32
C PRO A 2 5.80 5.71 -1.10
N HIS A 3 6.25 5.06 -2.17
CA HIS A 3 7.39 4.17 -2.10
C HIS A 3 8.65 4.91 -1.64
N PRO A 4 9.40 4.43 -0.62
CA PRO A 4 10.53 5.16 -0.03
C PRO A 4 11.67 5.46 -1.01
N SER A 5 11.93 4.56 -1.96
CA SER A 5 12.97 4.72 -3.00
C SER A 5 12.62 5.74 -4.10
N LEU A 6 11.44 6.36 -4.08
CA LEU A 6 11.12 7.48 -4.97
C LEU A 6 11.80 8.76 -4.49
N THR A 7 12.11 9.68 -5.41
CA THR A 7 12.60 11.02 -5.04
C THR A 7 11.52 11.78 -4.28
N GLU A 8 11.89 12.78 -3.47
CA GLU A 8 10.92 13.59 -2.73
C GLU A 8 9.85 14.23 -3.65
N SER A 9 10.25 14.67 -4.84
CA SER A 9 9.32 15.24 -5.82
C SER A 9 8.31 14.20 -6.30
N GLN A 10 8.76 12.99 -6.61
CA GLN A 10 7.89 11.88 -7.00
C GLN A 10 6.98 11.45 -5.85
N GLN A 11 7.49 11.36 -4.62
CA GLN A 11 6.68 11.04 -3.45
C GLN A 11 5.56 12.06 -3.24
N LYS A 12 5.82 13.36 -3.45
CA LYS A 12 4.80 14.41 -3.39
C LYS A 12 3.71 14.25 -4.45
N VAL A 13 4.09 13.88 -5.68
CA VAL A 13 3.13 13.59 -6.76
C VAL A 13 2.28 12.38 -6.41
N VAL A 14 2.90 11.26 -6.02
CA VAL A 14 2.18 10.04 -5.61
C VAL A 14 1.26 10.31 -4.41
N ALA A 15 1.73 11.05 -3.40
CA ALA A 15 0.92 11.43 -2.25
C ALA A 15 -0.33 12.20 -2.67
N LYS A 16 -0.19 13.14 -3.63
CA LYS A 16 -1.32 13.89 -4.19
C LYS A 16 -2.28 12.99 -4.95
N ASP A 17 -1.79 12.12 -5.83
CA ASP A 17 -2.60 11.24 -6.67
C ASP A 17 -3.42 10.23 -5.85
N TYR A 18 -2.85 9.74 -4.74
CA TYR A 18 -3.52 8.82 -3.82
C TYR A 18 -4.30 9.53 -2.70
N GLY A 19 -4.42 10.86 -2.73
CA GLY A 19 -5.16 11.62 -1.71
C GLY A 19 -4.60 11.46 -0.29
N MET A 20 -3.28 11.29 -0.17
CA MET A 20 -2.61 11.08 1.10
C MET A 20 -2.56 12.37 1.92
N LYS A 21 -2.70 12.23 3.25
CA LYS A 21 -2.45 13.30 4.23
C LYS A 21 -1.17 12.94 4.99
N ASP A 22 -0.25 13.89 5.12
CA ASP A 22 1.05 13.69 5.78
C ASP A 22 1.83 12.47 5.23
N GLY A 23 1.76 12.26 3.91
CA GLY A 23 2.43 11.15 3.22
C GLY A 23 1.79 9.77 3.45
N LYS A 24 0.58 9.71 4.03
CA LYS A 24 -0.13 8.44 4.28
C LYS A 24 -1.59 8.52 3.82
N ALA A 25 -2.08 7.41 3.27
CA ALA A 25 -3.50 7.17 3.07
C ALA A 25 -3.94 6.07 4.03
N VAL A 26 -5.10 6.25 4.64
CA VAL A 26 -5.75 5.24 5.47
C VAL A 26 -6.99 4.76 4.74
N LEU A 27 -7.08 3.45 4.54
CA LEU A 27 -8.21 2.81 3.89
C LEU A 27 -8.86 1.82 4.84
N SER A 28 -10.13 2.06 5.17
CA SER A 28 -10.95 1.11 5.92
C SER A 28 -11.50 0.05 4.98
N VAL A 29 -11.12 -1.21 5.18
CA VAL A 29 -11.48 -2.34 4.31
C VAL A 29 -12.20 -3.40 5.14
N ARG A 30 -13.30 -3.94 4.62
CA ARG A 30 -13.93 -5.14 5.20
C ARG A 30 -12.98 -6.32 5.02
N CYS A 31 -12.80 -7.15 6.04
CA CYS A 31 -11.87 -8.29 5.96
C CYS A 31 -12.14 -9.20 4.75
N SER A 32 -13.41 -9.41 4.38
CA SER A 32 -13.81 -10.16 3.17
C SER A 32 -13.33 -9.55 1.85
N MET A 33 -13.07 -8.25 1.82
CA MET A 33 -12.56 -7.52 0.64
C MET A 33 -11.04 -7.34 0.66
N LEU A 34 -10.36 -7.73 1.74
CA LEU A 34 -8.94 -7.46 1.95
C LEU A 34 -8.09 -8.01 0.80
N PHE A 35 -8.32 -9.27 0.41
CA PHE A 35 -7.63 -9.90 -0.70
C PHE A 35 -7.73 -9.07 -2.00
N TYR A 36 -8.94 -8.63 -2.34
CA TYR A 36 -9.19 -7.87 -3.57
C TYR A 36 -8.55 -6.49 -3.54
N VAL A 37 -8.58 -5.81 -2.39
CA VAL A 37 -7.94 -4.50 -2.24
C VAL A 37 -6.43 -4.62 -2.38
N LEU A 38 -5.81 -5.59 -1.70
CA LEU A 38 -4.37 -5.82 -1.81
C LEU A 38 -3.97 -6.16 -3.24
N LYS A 39 -4.73 -7.04 -3.91
CA LYS A 39 -4.49 -7.41 -5.31
C LYS A 39 -4.58 -6.20 -6.24
N ARG A 40 -5.63 -5.38 -6.09
CA ARG A 40 -5.86 -4.21 -6.95
C ARG A 40 -4.80 -3.13 -6.77
N LEU A 41 -4.21 -3.02 -5.58
CA LEU A 41 -3.17 -2.03 -5.26
C LEU A 41 -1.73 -2.56 -5.41
N GLY A 42 -1.56 -3.81 -5.86
CA GLY A 42 -0.24 -4.43 -5.98
C GLY A 42 0.44 -4.75 -4.64
N LEU A 43 -0.31 -4.78 -3.53
CA LEU A 43 0.21 -4.91 -2.16
C LEU A 43 0.20 -6.35 -1.62
N GLN A 44 0.04 -7.36 -2.48
CA GLN A 44 0.09 -8.78 -2.06
C GLN A 44 1.52 -9.32 -1.91
N ARG A 45 2.46 -8.73 -2.65
CA ARG A 45 3.89 -9.06 -2.61
C ARG A 45 4.62 -8.03 -1.76
N ASP A 46 5.92 -8.23 -1.56
CA ASP A 46 6.74 -7.22 -0.90
C ASP A 46 6.93 -6.01 -1.82
N ALA A 47 5.96 -5.09 -1.76
CA ALA A 47 5.91 -3.89 -2.57
C ALA A 47 7.12 -2.96 -2.41
N GLU A 48 7.90 -3.10 -1.32
CA GLU A 48 9.13 -2.32 -1.10
C GLU A 48 10.33 -2.84 -1.91
N GLN A 49 10.25 -4.08 -2.42
CA GLN A 49 11.30 -4.72 -3.22
C GLN A 49 11.04 -4.61 -4.73
N GLU A 50 9.86 -4.12 -5.12
CA GLU A 50 9.48 -3.93 -6.52
C GLU A 50 10.01 -2.58 -7.04
N ASP A 51 10.08 -2.41 -8.37
CA ASP A 51 10.50 -1.12 -8.95
C ASP A 51 9.53 0.00 -8.51
N PRO A 52 10.01 1.06 -7.83
CA PRO A 52 9.17 2.15 -7.34
C PRO A 52 8.35 2.86 -8.44
N ARG A 53 8.77 2.78 -9.70
CA ARG A 53 8.06 3.34 -10.87
C ARG A 53 6.88 2.49 -11.34
N THR A 54 6.85 1.21 -10.95
CA THR A 54 5.73 0.31 -11.22
C THR A 54 4.85 0.17 -9.99
N GLN A 55 5.47 0.12 -8.81
CA GLN A 55 4.80 0.05 -7.51
C GLN A 55 5.02 1.35 -6.72
N HIS A 56 4.12 2.32 -6.94
CA HIS A 56 4.25 3.65 -6.35
C HIS A 56 3.96 3.72 -4.85
N ILE A 57 3.28 2.73 -4.27
CA ILE A 57 2.82 2.76 -2.88
C ILE A 57 3.19 1.50 -2.13
N VAL A 58 3.43 1.66 -0.83
CA VAL A 58 3.75 0.57 0.08
C VAL A 58 2.89 0.62 1.34
N LEU A 59 2.72 -0.53 1.99
CA LEU A 59 2.04 -0.68 3.27
C LEU A 59 2.94 -0.21 4.41
N THR A 60 2.42 0.65 5.29
CA THR A 60 3.11 1.06 6.52
C THR A 60 2.92 0.07 7.68
N ASN A 61 1.92 -0.80 7.60
CA ASN A 61 1.50 -1.71 8.67
C ASN A 61 1.40 -3.17 8.17
N LYS A 62 2.43 -3.64 7.44
CA LYS A 62 2.50 -4.98 6.83
C LYS A 62 2.08 -6.09 7.79
N GLY A 63 2.60 -6.11 9.02
CA GLY A 63 2.28 -7.13 10.02
C GLY A 63 0.78 -7.23 10.34
N HIS A 64 0.11 -6.11 10.58
CA HIS A 64 -1.33 -6.09 10.86
C HIS A 64 -2.17 -6.54 9.66
N VAL A 65 -1.74 -6.19 8.43
CA VAL A 65 -2.39 -6.64 7.20
C VAL A 65 -2.28 -8.15 7.04
N GLU A 66 -1.10 -8.72 7.29
CA GLU A 66 -0.89 -10.17 7.20
C GLU A 66 -1.69 -10.94 8.27
N GLU A 67 -1.81 -10.42 9.49
CA GLU A 67 -2.70 -10.99 10.51
C GLU A 67 -4.18 -10.94 10.10
N ALA A 68 -4.62 -9.83 9.50
CA ALA A 68 -5.97 -9.72 8.97
C ALA A 68 -6.22 -10.68 7.79
N ARG A 69 -5.21 -10.92 6.94
CA ARG A 69 -5.26 -11.86 5.82
C ARG A 69 -5.45 -13.30 6.29
N LYS A 70 -4.64 -13.72 7.27
CA LYS A 70 -4.77 -15.04 7.93
C LYS A 70 -6.15 -15.26 8.54
N ARG A 71 -6.70 -14.25 9.23
CA ARG A 71 -8.05 -14.30 9.80
C ARG A 71 -9.16 -14.39 8.75
N ALA A 72 -8.94 -13.78 7.58
CA ALA A 72 -9.89 -13.81 6.47
C ALA A 72 -9.87 -15.12 5.66
N GLY A 73 -8.98 -16.08 6.00
CA GLY A 73 -8.88 -17.37 5.31
C GLY A 73 -8.19 -17.31 3.95
N ALA A 74 -7.32 -16.31 3.72
CA ALA A 74 -6.58 -16.09 2.47
C ALA A 74 -5.06 -16.09 2.66
#